data_AF-E6X632-F1
#
_entry.id   AF-E6X632-F1
#
_cell.length_a   1.000
_cell.length_b   1.000
_cell.length_c   1.000
_cell.angle_alpha   90.00
_cell.angle_beta   90.00
_cell.angle_gamma   90.00
#
_symmetry.space_group_name_H-M   'P 1'
#
loop_
_entity.id
_entity.type
_entity.pdbx_description
1 polymer ?
#
loop_
_entity_poly.entity_id
_entity_poly.type
_entity_poly.pdbx_seq_one_letter_code
_entity_poly.pdbx_strand_id
1 'polypeptide(L)' 'MAELIFNGFLPMEEKPEHFEEFRNITSELLSDLEGKLVFSYVSTYQQFDISENTTNKTYSEIRKILGDDSKYLI' A
#
# COMPACT_ATOMS: atom_id res chain seq x y z
N MET A 1 9.94 -11.67 4.40
CA MET A 1 9.79 -10.27 4.00
C MET A 1 8.83 -10.20 2.84
N ALA A 2 7.82 -9.36 2.95
CA ALA A 2 6.77 -9.24 1.97
C ALA A 2 7.25 -8.38 0.80
N GLU A 3 6.92 -8.77 -0.42
CA GLU A 3 7.15 -7.94 -1.58
C GLU A 3 6.03 -6.90 -1.66
N LEU A 4 6.35 -5.63 -1.39
CA LEU A 4 5.41 -4.51 -1.50
C LEU A 4 5.63 -3.79 -2.83
N ILE A 5 4.63 -3.83 -3.70
CA ILE A 5 4.65 -3.20 -5.02
C ILE A 5 3.64 -2.06 -5.02
N PHE A 6 4.08 -0.88 -5.50
CA PHE A 6 3.24 0.31 -5.60
C PHE A 6 3.11 0.70 -7.07
N ASN A 7 1.94 0.42 -7.63
CA ASN A 7 1.56 0.77 -9.00
C ASN A 7 0.78 2.09 -8.98
N GLY A 8 0.89 2.84 -10.08
CA GLY A 8 0.08 4.06 -10.28
C GLY A 8 0.85 5.27 -10.74
N PHE A 9 2.19 5.24 -10.66
CA PHE A 9 3.06 6.26 -11.23
C PHE A 9 4.18 5.62 -12.03
N LEU A 10 4.43 6.14 -13.22
CA LEU A 10 5.61 5.80 -14.01
C LEU A 10 6.88 6.35 -13.35
N PRO A 11 8.08 5.81 -13.66
CA PRO A 11 9.33 6.24 -13.04
C PRO A 11 9.67 7.73 -13.21
N MET A 12 9.06 8.40 -14.19
CA MET A 12 9.29 9.81 -14.52
C MET A 12 8.18 10.75 -14.04
N GLU A 13 7.11 10.24 -13.43
CA GLU A 13 6.02 11.08 -12.91
C GLU A 13 6.36 11.62 -11.52
N GLU A 14 5.95 12.88 -11.25
CA GLU A 14 5.98 13.41 -9.90
C GLU A 14 4.97 12.65 -9.04
N LYS A 15 5.47 11.99 -8.01
CA LYS A 15 4.64 11.29 -7.05
C LYS A 15 4.15 12.28 -5.99
N PRO A 16 2.87 12.28 -5.63
CA PRO A 16 2.36 13.12 -4.55
C PRO A 16 2.99 12.71 -3.21
N GLU A 17 3.15 13.67 -2.30
CA GLU A 17 3.80 13.43 -0.99
C GLU A 17 3.14 12.28 -0.22
N HIS A 18 1.80 12.21 -0.24
CA HIS A 18 1.04 11.13 0.41
C HIS A 18 1.33 9.74 -0.16
N PHE A 19 1.76 9.63 -1.42
CA PHE A 19 2.16 8.35 -2.01
C PHE A 19 3.44 7.82 -1.37
N GLU A 20 4.46 8.68 -1.27
CA GLU A 20 5.74 8.30 -0.65
C GLU A 20 5.57 8.11 0.87
N GLU A 21 4.72 8.90 1.52
CA GLU A 21 4.35 8.72 2.94
C GLU A 21 3.74 7.33 3.18
N PHE A 22 2.69 6.97 2.42
CA PHE A 22 2.05 5.66 2.54
C PHE A 22 3.02 4.51 2.24
N ARG A 23 3.87 4.68 1.23
CA ARG A 23 4.89 3.69 0.87
C ARG A 23 5.88 3.45 2.00
N ASN A 24 6.32 4.50 2.70
CA ASN A 24 7.23 4.37 3.84
C ASN A 24 6.54 3.67 5.01
N ILE A 25 5.31 4.09 5.35
CA ILE A 25 4.53 3.51 6.45
C ILE A 25 4.28 2.02 6.21
N THR A 26 3.79 1.66 5.02
CA THR A 26 3.54 0.25 4.65
C THR A 26 4.82 -0.56 4.62
N SER A 27 5.94 0.00 4.15
CA SER A 27 7.23 -0.68 4.19
C SER A 27 7.70 -0.94 5.62
N GLU A 28 7.42 -0.04 6.56
CA GLU A 28 7.74 -0.26 7.97
C GLU A 28 6.80 -1.31 8.59
N LEU A 29 5.49 -1.15 8.44
CA LEU A 29 4.48 -1.95 9.14
C LEU A 29 4.21 -3.33 8.52
N LEU A 30 4.44 -3.49 7.22
CA LEU A 30 4.08 -4.69 6.46
C LEU A 30 5.31 -5.45 5.93
N SER A 31 6.53 -4.96 6.15
CA SER A 31 7.77 -5.65 5.71
C SER A 31 7.89 -7.07 6.27
N ASP A 32 7.40 -7.28 7.50
CA ASP A 32 7.46 -8.56 8.21
C ASP A 32 6.44 -9.60 7.71
N LEU A 33 5.52 -9.22 6.82
CA LEU A 33 4.60 -10.19 6.23
C LEU A 33 5.34 -11.16 5.30
N GLU A 34 4.71 -12.31 5.04
CA GLU A 34 5.17 -13.25 4.03
C GLU A 34 4.20 -13.24 2.85
N GLY A 35 4.74 -13.13 1.63
CA GLY A 35 3.98 -13.04 0.39
C GLY A 35 4.20 -11.72 -0.33
N LYS A 36 3.20 -11.32 -1.11
CA LYS A 36 3.24 -10.13 -1.98
C LYS A 36 1.95 -9.31 -1.83
N LEU A 37 2.12 -7.99 -1.72
CA LEU A 37 1.06 -6.99 -1.72
C LEU A 37 1.29 -6.00 -2.86
N VAL A 38 0.26 -5.80 -3.68
CA VAL A 38 0.28 -4.82 -4.76
C VAL A 38 -0.74 -3.74 -4.47
N PHE A 39 -0.23 -2.56 -4.13
CA PHE A 39 -1.01 -1.35 -3.95
C PHE A 39 -1.10 -0.62 -5.29
N SER A 40 -2.31 -0.34 -5.74
CA SER A 40 -2.59 0.42 -6.96
C SER A 40 -3.16 1.78 -6.58
N TYR A 41 -2.49 2.86 -6.94
CA TYR A 41 -2.96 4.21 -6.68
C TYR A 41 -4.13 4.56 -7.59
N VAL A 42 -5.21 5.05 -7.00
CA VAL A 42 -6.45 5.44 -7.66
C VAL A 42 -6.54 6.97 -7.65
N SER A 43 -6.09 7.61 -8.72
CA SER A 43 -5.96 9.07 -8.83
C SER A 43 -7.26 9.84 -8.55
N THR A 44 -8.42 9.25 -8.85
CA THR A 44 -9.73 9.86 -8.59
C THR A 44 -9.99 10.09 -7.09
N TYR A 45 -9.52 9.18 -6.24
CA TYR A 45 -9.70 9.24 -4.79
C TYR A 45 -8.44 9.66 -4.04
N GLN A 46 -7.31 9.76 -4.74
CA GLN A 46 -5.99 10.00 -4.17
C GLN A 46 -5.60 8.96 -3.09
N GLN A 47 -6.09 7.74 -3.24
CA GLN A 47 -5.93 6.62 -2.31
C GLN A 47 -5.39 5.39 -3.03
N PHE A 48 -5.00 4.37 -2.29
CA PHE A 48 -4.54 3.09 -2.79
C PHE A 48 -5.61 2.01 -2.64
N ASP A 49 -5.66 1.12 -3.61
CA ASP A 49 -6.39 -0.14 -3.53
C ASP A 49 -5.42 -1.32 -3.47
N ILE A 50 -5.80 -2.40 -2.80
CA ILE A 50 -5.00 -3.63 -2.74
C ILE A 50 -5.45 -4.53 -3.90
N SER A 51 -4.80 -4.31 -5.04
CA SER A 51 -5.08 -5.05 -6.28
C SER A 51 -4.66 -6.53 -6.23
N GLU A 52 -3.65 -6.86 -5.44
CA GLU A 52 -3.19 -8.24 -5.26
C GLU A 52 -2.71 -8.43 -3.82
N ASN A 53 -3.13 -9.53 -3.20
CA ASN A 53 -2.71 -9.91 -1.87
C ASN A 53 -2.53 -11.43 -1.81
N THR A 54 -1.29 -11.86 -1.79
CA THR A 54 -0.90 -13.27 -1.62
C THR A 54 -0.39 -13.55 -0.22
N THR A 55 -0.46 -12.57 0.68
CA THR A 55 -0.08 -12.76 2.08
C THR A 55 -1.11 -13.61 2.81
N ASN A 56 -0.75 -14.08 4.00
CA ASN A 56 -1.67 -14.76 4.90
C ASN A 56 -2.64 -13.82 5.64
N LYS A 57 -2.67 -12.53 5.27
CA LYS A 57 -3.53 -11.52 5.89
C LYS A 57 -4.70 -11.17 5.00
N THR A 58 -5.88 -11.10 5.60
CA THR A 58 -7.05 -10.55 4.94
C THR A 58 -6.94 -9.03 4.80
N TYR A 59 -7.70 -8.46 3.88
CA TYR A 59 -7.78 -7.01 3.68
C TYR A 59 -8.10 -6.25 4.99
N SER A 60 -9.03 -6.79 5.79
CA SER A 60 -9.38 -6.22 7.10
C SER A 60 -8.24 -6.29 8.12
N GLU A 61 -7.41 -7.34 8.09
CA GLU A 61 -6.22 -7.42 8.95
C GLU A 61 -5.16 -6.40 8.54
N ILE A 62 -4.94 -6.20 7.24
CA ILE A 62 -4.00 -5.18 6.75
C ILE A 62 -4.46 -3.79 7.20
N ARG A 63 -5.76 -3.48 7.07
CA ARG A 63 -6.30 -2.21 7.61
C ARG A 63 -6.08 -2.06 9.10
N LYS A 64 -6.20 -3.13 9.89
CA LYS A 64 -5.91 -3.09 11.34
C LYS A 64 -4.45 -2.83 11.64
N ILE A 65 -3.53 -3.43 10.87
CA ILE A 65 -2.08 -3.21 11.02
C ILE A 65 -1.74 -1.74 10.70
N LEU A 66 -2.35 -1.18 9.65
CA LEU A 66 -2.16 0.21 9.25
C LEU A 66 -2.81 1.21 10.22
N GLY A 67 -3.78 0.79 11.03
CA GLY A 67 -4.44 1.68 11.99
C GLY A 67 -5.06 2.91 11.32
N ASP A 68 -4.66 4.10 11.78
CA ASP A 68 -5.14 5.38 11.25
C ASP A 68 -4.66 5.67 9.82
N ASP A 69 -3.53 5.07 9.41
CA ASP A 69 -3.00 5.21 8.05
C ASP A 69 -3.76 4.38 7.02
N SER A 70 -4.71 3.55 7.47
CA SER A 70 -5.71 2.95 6.58
C SER A 70 -6.57 3.99 5.85
N LYS A 71 -6.54 5.26 6.26
CA LYS A 71 -7.13 6.40 5.51
C LYS A 71 -6.59 6.52 4.07
N TYR A 72 -5.38 6.02 3.80
CA TYR A 72 -4.80 6.00 2.47
C TYR A 72 -5.31 4.83 1.61
N LEU A 73 -6.10 3.91 2.17
CA LEU A 73 -6.73 2.81 1.44
C LEU A 73 -8.20 3.12 1.11
N ILE A 74 -8.65 2.67 -0.07
CA ILE A 74 -10.07 2.72 -0.47
C ILE A 74 -10.87 1.59 0.15
#